data_AF-A0A3N5RIR8-F1
#
_entry.id   AF-A0A3N5RIR8-F1
#
_cell.length_a   1.000
_cell.length_b   1.000
_cell.length_c   1.000
_cell.angle_alpha   90.00
_cell.angle_beta   90.00
_cell.angle_gamma   90.00
#
_symmetry.space_group_name_H-M   'P 1'
#
loop_
_entity.id
_entity.type
_entity.pdbx_description
1 polymer ?
#
loop_
_entity_poly.entity_id
_entity_poly.type
_entity_poly.pdbx_seq_one_letter_code
_entity_poly.pdbx_strand_id
1 'polypeptide(L)'
;MVDFIPSKKGSEPVPASVEVQPVPTEKETHTESTDRMVKGKTTFADLLEWGVSEDALEEVLGFPLPAAPGMLVRDFCSENGLSFETIKIDLQALVDQVE
;
A
#
# COMPACT_ATOMS: atom_id res chain seq x y z
N MET A 1 -52.34 4.99 -31.17
CA MET A 1 -53.00 3.67 -31.06
C MET A 1 -52.14 2.85 -30.12
N VAL A 2 -52.29 3.06 -28.82
CA VAL A 2 -52.98 2.17 -27.85
C VAL A 2 -52.63 0.68 -28.02
N ASP A 3 -51.81 0.22 -27.08
CA ASP A 3 -51.82 -1.04 -26.30
C ASP A 3 -52.28 -2.38 -26.92
N PHE A 4 -51.40 -3.41 -26.86
CA PHE A 4 -51.73 -4.84 -26.60
C PHE A 4 -50.43 -5.69 -26.38
N ILE A 5 -50.04 -6.12 -25.16
CA ILE A 5 -50.36 -7.39 -24.42
C ILE A 5 -49.37 -8.58 -24.72
N PRO A 6 -49.12 -9.58 -23.82
CA PRO A 6 -47.95 -9.61 -22.93
C PRO A 6 -47.23 -10.99 -22.94
N SER A 7 -46.31 -11.20 -21.99
CA SER A 7 -45.98 -12.46 -21.29
C SER A 7 -45.75 -13.79 -22.03
N LYS A 8 -44.51 -14.26 -21.84
CA LYS A 8 -44.11 -15.63 -21.41
C LYS A 8 -44.43 -16.82 -22.32
N LYS A 9 -43.37 -17.58 -22.67
CA LYS A 9 -43.01 -18.88 -22.06
C LYS A 9 -41.87 -19.56 -22.85
N GLY A 10 -40.78 -19.87 -22.17
CA GLY A 10 -39.67 -20.71 -22.67
C GLY A 10 -38.73 -20.96 -21.48
N SER A 11 -39.12 -21.85 -20.58
CA SER A 11 -38.70 -23.25 -20.57
C SER A 11 -37.19 -23.38 -20.40
N GLU A 12 -36.79 -23.54 -19.13
CA GLU A 12 -35.58 -24.28 -18.76
C GLU A 12 -35.52 -25.60 -19.53
N PRO A 13 -34.30 -26.01 -19.89
CA PRO A 13 -33.66 -26.98 -19.02
C PRO A 13 -32.34 -26.48 -18.46
N VAL A 14 -32.21 -26.64 -17.15
CA VAL A 14 -30.93 -26.77 -16.47
C VAL A 14 -30.17 -27.97 -17.05
N PRO A 15 -28.89 -27.79 -17.38
CA PRO A 15 -27.92 -28.81 -16.98
C PRO A 15 -27.02 -28.23 -15.89
N ALA A 16 -27.03 -28.91 -14.76
CA ALA A 16 -26.00 -28.81 -13.75
C ALA A 16 -24.62 -28.98 -14.41
N SER A 17 -23.78 -27.95 -14.32
CA SER A 17 -22.34 -28.12 -14.39
C SER A 17 -21.76 -27.43 -13.18
N VAL A 18 -21.50 -28.26 -12.18
CA VAL A 18 -20.70 -27.96 -11.02
C VAL A 18 -19.28 -27.69 -11.53
N GLU A 19 -18.77 -26.49 -11.33
CA GLU A 19 -17.34 -26.37 -11.03
C GLU A 19 -17.18 -25.47 -9.82
N VAL A 20 -16.56 -26.07 -8.82
CA VAL A 20 -16.30 -25.52 -7.50
C VAL A 20 -15.16 -24.52 -7.63
N GLN A 21 -15.34 -23.39 -6.98
CA GLN A 21 -14.41 -22.30 -6.68
C GLN A 21 -12.93 -22.73 -6.54
N PRO A 22 -12.01 -21.79 -6.82
CA PRO A 22 -11.56 -21.01 -5.68
C PRO A 22 -11.80 -19.51 -5.88
N VAL A 23 -12.51 -18.94 -4.91
CA VAL A 23 -12.29 -17.57 -4.47
C VAL A 23 -10.83 -17.47 -4.01
N PRO A 24 -10.01 -16.56 -4.54
CA PRO A 24 -9.09 -15.85 -3.65
C PRO A 24 -9.99 -14.96 -2.78
N THR A 25 -10.16 -15.06 -1.46
CA THR A 25 -9.29 -15.56 -0.38
C THR A 25 -7.81 -15.33 -0.65
N GLU A 26 -7.48 -14.11 -1.06
CA GLU A 26 -6.50 -13.38 -0.27
C GLU A 26 -7.33 -12.66 0.80
N LYS A 27 -7.60 -13.36 1.91
CA LYS A 27 -6.83 -13.11 3.14
C LYS A 27 -6.67 -11.61 3.34
N GLU A 28 -7.72 -11.03 3.90
CA GLU A 28 -7.57 -10.10 5.02
C GLU A 28 -6.75 -10.79 6.12
N THR A 29 -5.45 -10.95 5.88
CA THR A 29 -4.47 -10.96 6.95
C THR A 29 -4.29 -9.49 7.25
N HIS A 30 -5.17 -8.97 8.10
CA HIS A 30 -4.78 -7.94 9.03
C HIS A 30 -3.75 -8.64 9.93
N THR A 31 -2.53 -8.76 9.39
CA THR A 31 -1.36 -9.00 10.20
C THR A 31 -1.46 -7.93 11.26
N GLU A 32 -1.51 -8.36 12.52
CA GLU A 32 -1.05 -7.56 13.64
C GLU A 32 0.48 -7.35 13.46
N SER A 33 0.89 -6.88 12.27
CA SER A 33 2.18 -6.29 12.04
C SER A 33 2.10 -4.99 12.78
N THR A 34 3.13 -4.73 13.55
CA THR A 34 3.33 -3.45 14.20
C THR A 34 3.60 -2.48 13.06
N ASP A 35 2.54 -1.99 12.38
CA ASP A 35 2.54 -1.44 11.02
C ASP A 35 3.44 -0.21 10.94
N ARG A 36 4.74 -0.47 10.81
CA ARG A 36 5.82 0.49 10.63
C ARG A 36 5.70 1.02 9.20
N MET A 37 4.61 1.74 8.96
CA MET A 37 4.30 2.29 7.66
C MET A 37 4.78 3.73 7.56
N VAL A 38 5.60 3.98 6.56
CA VAL A 38 6.16 5.29 6.23
C VAL A 38 5.02 6.19 5.75
N LYS A 39 4.59 7.09 6.63
CA LYS A 39 3.53 8.07 6.38
C LYS A 39 4.15 9.45 6.26
N GLY A 40 3.39 10.44 5.77
CA GLY A 40 3.87 11.82 5.69
C GLY A 40 4.21 12.46 7.05
N LYS A 41 3.84 11.79 8.16
CA LYS A 41 4.17 12.14 9.54
C LYS A 41 5.37 11.36 10.11
N THR A 42 5.92 10.40 9.36
CA THR A 42 7.08 9.61 9.74
C THR A 42 8.31 10.52 9.68
N THR A 43 9.09 10.47 10.74
CA THR A 43 10.36 11.19 10.86
C THR A 43 11.51 10.24 10.57
N PHE A 44 12.69 10.79 10.32
CA PHE A 44 13.88 9.94 10.19
C PHE A 44 14.18 9.19 11.48
N ALA A 45 13.92 9.79 12.64
CA ALA A 45 14.03 9.14 13.95
C ALA A 45 13.20 7.87 14.03
N ASP A 46 11.96 7.90 13.56
CA ASP A 46 11.06 6.75 13.52
C ASP A 46 11.65 5.64 12.65
N LEU A 47 12.20 5.97 11.47
CA LEU A 47 12.88 5.00 10.59
C LEU A 47 14.13 4.39 11.25
N LEU A 48 14.93 5.19 11.95
CA LEU A 48 16.10 4.72 12.69
C LEU A 48 15.70 3.84 13.88
N GLU A 49 14.63 4.20 14.60
CA GLU A 49 14.04 3.39 15.67
C GLU A 49 13.50 2.06 15.14
N TRP A 50 13.05 2.03 13.88
CA TRP A 50 12.60 0.82 13.21
C TRP A 50 13.75 -0.08 12.74
N GLY A 51 15.00 0.38 12.82
CA GLY A 51 16.19 -0.37 12.44
C GLY A 51 16.69 -0.11 11.02
N VAL A 52 16.10 0.86 10.31
CA VAL A 52 16.66 1.31 9.04
C VAL A 52 17.95 2.08 9.33
N SER A 53 19.02 1.79 8.58
CA SER A 53 20.30 2.48 8.76
C SER A 53 20.29 3.85 8.09
N GLU A 54 21.01 4.81 8.66
CA GLU A 54 21.19 6.16 8.09
C GLU A 54 21.68 6.10 6.64
N ASP A 55 22.68 5.27 6.37
CA ASP A 55 23.25 5.06 5.03
C ASP A 55 22.19 4.62 3.99
N ALA A 56 21.30 3.70 4.37
CA ALA A 56 20.22 3.24 3.48
C ALA A 56 19.18 4.35 3.21
N LEU A 57 18.91 5.21 4.20
CA LEU A 57 18.06 6.38 4.02
C LEU A 57 18.73 7.38 3.09
N GLU A 58 20.03 7.64 3.24
CA GLU A 58 20.80 8.54 2.37
C GLU A 58 20.86 8.03 0.93
N GLU A 59 20.99 6.72 0.72
CA GLU A 59 20.92 6.11 -0.62
C GLU A 59 19.55 6.30 -1.26
N VAL A 60 18.46 6.08 -0.51
CA VAL A 60 17.10 6.26 -1.02
C VAL A 60 16.79 7.72 -1.31
N LEU A 61 17.18 8.62 -0.42
CA LEU A 61 16.95 10.05 -0.56
C LEU A 61 17.85 10.67 -1.63
N GLY A 62 19.04 10.11 -1.84
CA GLY A 62 20.11 10.70 -2.65
C GLY A 62 20.72 11.96 -2.03
N PHE A 63 20.45 12.20 -0.75
CA PHE A 63 20.90 13.38 0.00
C PHE A 63 21.37 12.95 1.39
N PRO A 64 22.32 13.69 1.98
CA PRO A 64 22.74 13.44 3.33
C PRO A 64 21.57 13.63 4.29
N LEU A 65 21.50 12.76 5.29
CA LEU A 65 20.43 12.75 6.27
C LEU A 65 20.43 14.07 7.06
N PRO A 66 19.25 14.67 7.35
CA PRO A 66 19.23 15.90 8.13
C PRO A 66 19.82 15.68 9.52
N ALA A 67 20.63 16.64 9.99
CA ALA A 67 21.16 16.62 11.36
C ALA A 67 20.05 16.61 12.45
N ALA A 68 18.81 16.93 12.06
CA ALA A 68 17.62 16.80 12.88
C ALA A 68 16.87 15.50 12.52
N PRO A 69 17.09 14.38 13.23
CA PRO A 69 16.38 13.13 12.97
C PRO A 69 14.86 13.25 13.22
N GLY A 70 14.43 14.23 14.03
CA GLY A 70 13.01 14.57 14.20
C GLY A 70 12.35 15.25 12.99
N MET A 71 13.08 15.54 11.92
CA MET A 71 12.52 16.11 10.70
C MET A 71 11.61 15.09 10.00
N LEU A 72 10.49 15.57 9.48
CA LEU A 72 9.55 14.77 8.72
C LEU A 72 10.16 14.42 7.36
N VAL A 73 10.11 13.15 6.99
CA VAL A 73 10.62 12.68 5.68
C VAL A 73 9.94 13.43 4.53
N ARG A 74 8.62 13.65 4.64
CA ARG A 74 7.84 14.39 3.65
C ARG A 74 8.28 15.83 3.51
N ASP A 75 8.61 16.48 4.62
CA ASP A 75 9.05 17.87 4.65
C ASP A 75 10.43 18.00 4.00
N PHE A 76 11.37 17.16 4.42
CA PHE A 76 12.70 17.06 3.80
C PHE A 76 12.61 16.80 2.29
N CYS A 77 11.75 15.88 1.86
CA CYS A 77 11.52 15.64 0.44
C CYS A 77 11.01 16.90 -0.27
N SER A 78 10.05 17.60 0.34
CA SER A 78 9.47 18.82 -0.24
C SER A 78 10.50 19.95 -0.34
N GLU A 79 11.37 20.12 0.67
CA GLU A 79 12.42 21.13 0.68
C GLU A 79 13.51 20.86 -0.38
N ASN A 80 13.85 19.59 -0.60
CA ASN A 80 14.84 19.18 -1.60
C ASN A 80 14.26 18.95 -3.01
N GLY A 81 12.95 19.16 -3.20
CA GLY A 81 12.27 18.92 -4.48
C GLY A 81 12.14 17.44 -4.86
N LEU A 82 12.22 16.54 -3.87
CA LEU A 82 12.04 15.09 -4.03
C LEU A 82 10.55 14.70 -3.99
N SER A 83 10.24 13.62 -4.70
CA SER A 83 8.89 13.03 -4.69
C SER A 83 8.72 12.10 -3.49
N PHE A 84 8.08 12.60 -2.42
CA PHE A 84 7.76 11.80 -1.23
C PHE A 84 7.00 10.50 -1.59
N GLU A 85 6.20 10.49 -2.64
CA GLU A 85 5.48 9.28 -3.05
C GLU A 85 6.36 8.17 -3.62
N THR A 86 7.49 8.52 -4.23
CA THR A 86 8.51 7.56 -4.66
C THR A 86 9.33 7.15 -3.45
N ILE A 87 9.88 8.13 -2.73
CA ILE A 87 10.73 7.91 -1.55
C ILE A 87 10.02 7.06 -0.50
N LYS A 88 8.74 7.29 -0.20
CA LYS A 88 8.00 6.49 0.79
C LYS A 88 7.95 5.01 0.40
N ILE A 89 7.94 4.67 -0.89
CA ILE A 89 7.87 3.28 -1.36
C ILE A 89 9.22 2.61 -1.11
N ASP A 90 10.32 3.26 -1.50
CA ASP A 90 11.67 2.79 -1.25
C ASP A 90 11.96 2.67 0.26
N LEU A 91 11.58 3.68 1.04
CA LEU A 91 11.69 3.64 2.49
C LEU A 91 10.84 2.53 3.11
N GLN A 92 9.61 2.32 2.62
CA GLN A 92 8.77 1.23 3.09
C GLN A 92 9.42 -0.13 2.82
N ALA A 93 10.06 -0.29 1.66
CA ALA A 93 10.78 -1.51 1.33
C ALA A 93 12.00 -1.72 2.24
N LEU A 94 12.67 -0.67 2.70
CA LEU A 94 13.72 -0.78 3.72
C LEU A 94 13.16 -1.22 5.07
N VAL A 95 12.01 -0.67 5.46
CA VAL A 95 11.36 -1.01 6.73
C VAL A 95 10.85 -2.46 6.73
N ASP A 96 10.27 -2.90 5.62
CA ASP A 96 9.82 -4.28 5.41
C ASP A 96 10.99 -5.27 5.46
N GLN A 97 12.18 -4.88 5.00
CA GLN A 97 13.39 -5.71 5.07
C GLN A 97 13.93 -5.89 6.50
N VAL A 98 13.61 -5.00 7.43
CA VAL A 98 14.11 -5.04 8.83
C VAL A 98 13.05 -5.52 9.85
N GLU A 99 11.81 -5.81 9.41
CA GLU A 99 10.75 -6.38 10.25
C GLU A 99 10.93 -7.88 10.55
#